data_AF-A0A1V4SVK7-F1
#
_entry.id   AF-A0A1V4SVK7-F1
#
_cell.length_a   1.000
_cell.length_b   1.000
_cell.length_c   1.000
_cell.angle_alpha   90.00
_cell.angle_beta   90.00
_cell.angle_gamma   90.00
#
_symmetry.space_group_name_H-M   'P 1'
#
loop_
_entity.id
_entity.type
_entity.pdbx_description
1 polymer ?
#
loop_
_entity_poly.entity_id
_entity_poly.type
_entity_poly.pdbx_seq_one_letter_code
_entity_poly.pdbx_strand_id
1 'polypeptide(L)'
;MGNIVKGIKYIFNSDNLEYDRELDEFDYTIQGDFLFDNEKSQTLFFYCHLLSVYYDNIDINLELARSCLEEDSEYFFKLISYLRDKEGLGRKKEFRKILNELGDEYPLEFRKYIPHIVKYGRYDDLYEFFYGENEDLVIDIFKKTLDDDLQSNKPSTLAKWLKSINASNENTKMLGKRTSKLLGLSYTEYRKLLSHLRGKLNVVEKFMSNNEWDKIQYGNLSYSNIKKYRNSFMKNDPKRFNEFINMYKPKEVIQEQKSKGFELKYEYLKALDIGIEEKKTKDIFIKEIKEIYENLEIPEEDWLVAIALNEKNLNKKDNYYMQSVFLSNFYLCNNKKMYKDHIIKTKDIPNIKKIQNRDLKNDVINIIENSINEKISIESVFDLLLLSSVKNSNKIFNFPSGVVFVIKSMEQLSEITHTNKCSEEEISLLYLKMRKKWNNFGFNIPKIKIWIIKENYRNNISVLEEGKIFILEGSGEKAFKTIIQESNTGFRDFTYEEIKEEMIKILSSDRYNME
;
A
#
# COMPACT_ATOMS: atom_id res chain seq x y z
N MET A 1 22.78 -35.31 -26.75
CA MET A 1 21.80 -36.36 -26.41
C MET A 1 22.06 -37.04 -25.06
N GLY A 2 23.30 -37.39 -24.69
CA GLY A 2 23.59 -38.09 -23.41
C GLY A 2 23.16 -37.36 -22.11
N ASN A 3 23.32 -36.04 -22.04
CA ASN A 3 22.91 -35.24 -20.87
C ASN A 3 21.39 -35.04 -20.77
N ILE A 4 20.69 -35.05 -21.91
CA ILE A 4 19.22 -34.91 -22.00
C ILE A 4 18.52 -36.18 -21.48
N VAL A 5 19.08 -37.36 -21.78
CA VAL A 5 18.55 -38.66 -21.31
C VAL A 5 18.79 -38.87 -19.80
N LYS A 6 19.90 -38.33 -19.25
CA LYS A 6 20.15 -38.31 -17.79
C LYS A 6 19.19 -37.38 -17.04
N GLY A 7 18.87 -36.22 -17.60
CA GLY A 7 17.93 -35.26 -16.99
C GLY A 7 16.49 -35.78 -16.90
N ILE A 8 16.01 -36.51 -17.92
CA ILE A 8 14.65 -37.09 -17.94
C ILE A 8 14.51 -38.22 -16.89
N LYS A 9 15.57 -39.02 -16.63
CA LYS A 9 15.54 -40.07 -15.58
C LYS A 9 15.48 -39.51 -14.16
N TYR A 10 15.96 -38.29 -13.93
CA TYR A 10 15.99 -37.66 -12.60
C TYR A 10 14.65 -37.03 -12.20
N ILE A 11 13.80 -36.68 -13.17
CA ILE A 11 12.46 -36.10 -12.95
C ILE A 11 11.46 -37.13 -12.38
N PHE A 12 11.72 -38.44 -12.57
CA PHE A 12 10.77 -39.50 -12.21
C PHE A 12 11.18 -40.39 -11.02
N ASN A 13 12.38 -40.23 -10.44
CA ASN A 13 12.86 -41.07 -9.33
C ASN A 13 13.48 -40.22 -8.19
N SER A 14 12.66 -39.45 -7.49
CA SER A 14 13.10 -38.68 -6.31
C SER A 14 12.66 -39.35 -5.01
N ASP A 15 13.22 -40.52 -4.71
CA ASP A 15 13.20 -41.09 -3.37
C ASP A 15 14.64 -41.43 -2.98
N ASN A 16 15.09 -40.86 -1.86
CA ASN A 16 16.43 -40.91 -1.27
C ASN A 16 17.43 -39.91 -1.85
N LEU A 17 17.91 -38.99 -1.01
CA LEU A 17 19.32 -38.59 -0.92
C LEU A 17 19.55 -37.79 0.36
N GLU A 18 20.51 -38.27 1.16
CA GLU A 18 20.99 -37.70 2.43
C GLU A 18 21.65 -36.33 2.26
N TYR A 19 21.59 -35.57 3.35
CA TYR A 19 21.97 -34.15 3.47
C TYR A 19 23.42 -34.05 3.96
N ASP A 20 24.36 -33.65 3.10
CA ASP A 20 25.74 -33.34 3.48
C ASP A 20 25.82 -31.92 4.07
N ARG A 21 26.17 -31.82 5.36
CA ARG A 21 26.29 -30.60 6.17
C ARG A 21 27.74 -30.11 6.27
N GLU A 22 28.34 -29.63 5.18
CA GLU A 22 29.70 -29.03 5.27
C GLU A 22 29.85 -27.70 4.51
N LEU A 23 28.81 -26.84 4.48
CA LEU A 23 28.93 -25.49 3.90
C LEU A 23 28.38 -24.36 4.79
N ASP A 24 28.28 -24.58 6.11
CA ASP A 24 27.84 -23.57 7.09
C ASP A 24 29.05 -22.90 7.76
N GLU A 25 29.56 -21.83 7.16
CA GLU A 25 30.35 -20.81 7.86
C GLU A 25 29.98 -19.41 7.34
N PHE A 26 28.70 -19.04 7.33
CA PHE A 26 28.24 -17.65 7.23
C PHE A 26 26.79 -17.53 7.74
N ASP A 27 26.53 -17.93 8.99
CA ASP A 27 25.23 -17.78 9.64
C ASP A 27 25.38 -17.38 11.12
N TYR A 28 25.29 -16.07 11.36
CA TYR A 28 24.97 -15.40 12.63
C TYR A 28 24.45 -14.02 12.16
N THR A 29 23.24 -13.51 12.43
CA THR A 29 22.34 -13.60 13.59
C THR A 29 21.10 -12.78 13.24
N ILE A 30 19.89 -13.36 13.21
CA ILE A 30 18.62 -12.60 13.29
C ILE A 30 17.66 -13.37 14.18
N GLN A 31 18.00 -13.52 15.46
CA GLN A 31 17.06 -13.93 16.50
C GLN A 31 17.65 -13.52 17.84
N GLY A 32 17.17 -12.41 18.43
CA GLY A 32 17.27 -12.21 19.88
C GLY A 32 17.79 -10.88 20.44
N ASP A 33 18.60 -10.09 19.72
CA ASP A 33 19.44 -9.07 20.40
C ASP A 33 19.03 -7.60 20.25
N PHE A 34 17.81 -7.30 19.78
CA PHE A 34 17.33 -5.90 19.74
C PHE A 34 16.71 -5.40 21.05
N LEU A 35 16.79 -6.17 22.13
CA LEU A 35 16.35 -5.74 23.45
C LEU A 35 17.50 -5.06 24.19
N PHE A 36 17.42 -3.72 24.24
CA PHE A 36 18.18 -2.81 25.11
C PHE A 36 19.70 -2.75 24.89
N ASP A 37 20.11 -2.19 23.76
CA ASP A 37 21.48 -1.69 23.58
C ASP A 37 21.54 -0.19 23.95
N ASN A 38 22.05 0.12 25.15
CA ASN A 38 22.08 1.48 25.74
C ASN A 38 22.92 2.50 24.95
N GLU A 39 23.68 2.08 23.94
CA GLU A 39 24.51 2.96 23.12
C GLU A 39 23.80 3.48 21.84
N LYS A 40 22.59 2.99 21.53
CA LYS A 40 21.84 3.36 20.31
C LYS A 40 20.56 4.15 20.63
N SER A 41 20.28 5.19 19.85
CA SER A 41 19.09 6.06 19.97
C SER A 41 17.79 5.26 19.97
N GLN A 42 17.02 5.41 21.06
CA GLN A 42 15.69 4.86 21.26
C GLN A 42 14.70 5.44 20.26
N THR A 43 14.86 6.71 19.84
CA THR A 43 14.06 7.30 18.77
C THR A 43 14.20 6.53 17.46
N LEU A 44 15.45 6.23 17.06
CA LEU A 44 15.68 5.47 15.84
C LEU A 44 15.13 4.05 15.95
N PHE A 45 15.30 3.42 17.12
CA PHE A 45 14.79 2.07 17.33
C PHE A 45 13.25 2.02 17.25
N PHE A 46 12.57 2.98 17.87
CA PHE A 46 11.11 3.10 17.75
C PHE A 46 10.68 3.38 16.31
N TYR A 47 11.38 4.27 15.59
CA TYR A 47 11.14 4.51 14.16
C TYR A 47 11.27 3.23 13.32
N CYS A 48 12.34 2.47 13.48
CA CYS A 48 12.55 1.18 12.81
C CYS A 48 11.45 0.17 13.14
N HIS A 49 11.07 0.07 14.42
CA HIS A 49 10.00 -0.83 14.85
C HIS A 49 8.67 -0.46 14.18
N LEU A 50 8.36 0.84 14.09
CA LEU A 50 7.19 1.33 13.37
C LEU A 50 7.28 1.05 11.86
N LEU A 51 8.44 0.83 11.25
CA LEU A 51 8.54 0.41 9.85
C LEU A 51 8.49 -1.12 9.66
N SER A 52 8.76 -1.89 10.71
CA SER A 52 8.84 -3.36 10.67
C SER A 52 7.47 -4.04 10.54
N VAL A 53 7.45 -5.32 10.16
CA VAL A 53 6.24 -6.18 10.12
C VAL A 53 5.71 -6.57 11.49
N TYR A 54 6.50 -6.37 12.55
CA TYR A 54 6.15 -6.74 13.94
C TYR A 54 5.43 -5.61 14.70
N TYR A 55 5.14 -4.49 14.04
CA TYR A 55 4.54 -3.32 14.67
C TYR A 55 3.14 -3.55 15.25
N ASP A 56 2.45 -4.64 14.90
CA ASP A 56 1.11 -4.93 15.44
C ASP A 56 1.17 -5.31 16.94
N ASN A 57 2.37 -5.52 17.51
CA ASN A 57 2.55 -5.73 18.95
C ASN A 57 2.42 -4.42 19.72
N ILE A 58 1.23 -4.20 20.29
CA ILE A 58 0.88 -2.95 20.94
C ILE A 58 1.65 -2.66 22.22
N ASP A 59 2.04 -3.70 22.96
CA ASP A 59 2.77 -3.55 24.23
C ASP A 59 4.21 -3.11 23.96
N ILE A 60 4.86 -3.72 22.96
CA ILE A 60 6.20 -3.30 22.51
C ILE A 60 6.16 -1.85 22.00
N ASN A 61 5.15 -1.47 21.21
CA ASN A 61 5.02 -0.09 20.74
C ASN A 61 4.98 0.93 21.89
N LEU A 62 4.29 0.59 22.98
CA LEU A 62 4.15 1.49 24.14
C LEU A 62 5.47 1.62 24.90
N GLU A 63 6.18 0.51 25.12
CA GLU A 63 7.50 0.54 25.76
C GLU A 63 8.50 1.37 24.93
N LEU A 64 8.55 1.17 23.61
CA LEU A 64 9.44 1.92 22.73
C LEU A 64 9.05 3.39 22.60
N ALA A 65 7.75 3.67 22.57
CA ALA A 65 7.24 5.04 22.62
C ALA A 65 7.67 5.75 23.92
N ARG A 66 7.59 5.06 25.06
CA ARG A 66 8.01 5.59 26.37
C ARG A 66 9.51 5.88 26.38
N SER A 67 10.34 4.93 25.97
CA SER A 67 11.80 5.11 25.90
C SER A 67 12.19 6.27 24.97
N CYS A 68 11.51 6.41 23.83
CA CYS A 68 11.73 7.52 22.90
C CYS A 68 11.35 8.88 23.50
N LEU A 69 10.22 8.96 24.22
CA LEU A 69 9.79 10.18 24.91
C LEU A 69 10.77 10.60 26.01
N GLU A 70 11.30 9.64 26.77
CA GLU A 70 12.28 9.88 27.83
C GLU A 70 13.66 10.28 27.28
N GLU A 71 14.06 9.75 26.11
CA GLU A 71 15.28 10.14 25.42
C GLU A 71 15.20 11.56 24.85
N ASP A 72 14.19 11.83 24.02
CA ASP A 72 14.01 13.12 23.35
C ASP A 72 12.53 13.38 23.04
N SER A 73 11.90 14.18 23.90
CA SER A 73 10.47 14.52 23.75
C SER A 73 10.13 15.24 22.44
N GLU A 74 11.06 16.03 21.87
CA GLU A 74 10.80 16.75 20.63
C GLU A 74 10.74 15.78 19.46
N TYR A 75 11.74 14.90 19.35
CA TYR A 75 11.77 13.86 18.33
C TYR A 75 10.64 12.85 18.50
N PHE A 76 10.28 12.48 19.73
CA PHE A 76 9.11 11.67 20.01
C PHE A 76 7.84 12.27 19.42
N PHE A 77 7.56 13.55 19.69
CA PHE A 77 6.36 14.21 19.20
C PHE A 77 6.34 14.36 17.67
N LYS A 78 7.51 14.59 17.04
CA LYS A 78 7.65 14.55 15.56
C LYS A 78 7.34 13.15 15.03
N LEU A 79 7.84 12.11 15.68
CA LEU A 79 7.66 10.73 15.26
C LEU A 79 6.20 10.26 15.41
N ILE A 80 5.53 10.56 16.52
CA ILE A 80 4.10 10.20 16.65
C ILE A 80 3.19 11.08 15.77
N SER A 81 3.64 12.29 15.40
CA SER A 81 2.99 13.09 14.35
C SER A 81 3.09 12.38 12.99
N TYR A 82 4.28 11.92 12.60
CA TYR A 82 4.51 11.11 11.41
C TYR A 82 3.71 9.79 11.43
N LEU A 83 3.64 9.13 12.59
CA LEU A 83 2.83 7.93 12.81
C LEU A 83 1.36 8.17 12.47
N ARG A 84 0.81 9.29 12.94
CA ARG A 84 -0.61 9.61 12.79
C ARG A 84 -0.96 10.13 11.40
N ASP A 85 -0.08 10.93 10.82
CA ASP A 85 -0.34 11.69 9.61
C ASP A 85 -0.73 10.79 8.44
N LYS A 86 -1.72 11.22 7.65
CA LYS A 86 -2.17 10.49 6.46
C LYS A 86 -1.11 10.49 5.36
N GLU A 87 -0.24 11.50 5.34
CA GLU A 87 0.92 11.54 4.43
C GLU A 87 2.18 10.90 5.04
N GLY A 88 2.13 10.54 6.33
CA GLY A 88 3.10 9.70 7.00
C GLY A 88 2.66 8.23 7.04
N LEU A 89 2.70 7.59 8.20
CA LEU A 89 2.33 6.16 8.34
C LEU A 89 0.82 5.91 8.43
N GLY A 90 0.01 6.92 8.79
CA GLY A 90 -1.45 6.80 8.86
C GLY A 90 -1.98 5.82 9.93
N ARG A 91 -1.16 5.46 10.92
CA ARG A 91 -1.41 4.44 11.95
C ARG A 91 -2.18 5.00 13.13
N LYS A 92 -3.47 5.19 12.89
CA LYS A 92 -4.39 5.84 13.82
C LYS A 92 -4.58 5.07 15.13
N LYS A 93 -4.67 3.74 15.11
CA LYS A 93 -5.00 2.95 16.31
C LYS A 93 -3.86 3.00 17.32
N GLU A 94 -2.66 2.84 16.80
CA GLU A 94 -1.38 2.83 17.50
C GLU A 94 -1.13 4.22 18.11
N PHE A 95 -1.29 5.28 17.30
CA PHE A 95 -1.22 6.65 17.78
C PHE A 95 -2.15 6.92 18.96
N ARG A 96 -3.43 6.52 18.87
CA ARG A 96 -4.40 6.75 19.94
C ARG A 96 -4.07 6.00 21.21
N LYS A 97 -3.55 4.78 21.08
CA LYS A 97 -3.11 4.01 22.24
C LYS A 97 -1.95 4.71 22.95
N ILE A 98 -0.97 5.21 22.19
CA ILE A 98 0.13 6.01 22.73
C ILE A 98 -0.38 7.28 23.42
N LEU A 99 -1.32 8.01 22.80
CA LEU A 99 -1.91 9.20 23.42
C LEU A 99 -2.62 8.87 24.74
N ASN A 100 -3.39 7.79 24.77
CA ASN A 100 -4.17 7.43 25.96
C ASN A 100 -3.29 6.96 27.12
N GLU A 101 -2.28 6.13 26.86
CA GLU A 101 -1.42 5.59 27.92
C GLU A 101 -0.35 6.61 28.34
N LEU A 102 0.43 7.14 27.40
CA LEU A 102 1.52 8.05 27.75
C LEU A 102 1.04 9.47 28.06
N GLY A 103 -0.16 9.86 27.59
CA GLY A 103 -0.74 11.16 27.89
C GLY A 103 -1.12 11.34 29.36
N ASP A 104 -1.45 10.25 30.05
CA ASP A 104 -1.71 10.23 31.49
C ASP A 104 -0.42 10.03 32.30
N GLU A 105 0.57 9.30 31.78
CA GLU A 105 1.88 9.12 32.43
C GLU A 105 2.76 10.39 32.38
N TYR A 106 2.73 11.14 31.26
CA TYR A 106 3.57 12.33 31.02
C TYR A 106 2.71 13.58 30.67
N PRO A 107 1.83 14.03 31.58
CA PRO A 107 0.83 15.03 31.25
C PRO A 107 1.44 16.39 30.89
N LEU A 108 2.55 16.80 31.49
CA LEU A 108 3.17 18.10 31.22
C LEU A 108 3.81 18.18 29.82
N GLU A 109 4.41 17.08 29.38
CA GLU A 109 5.00 16.90 28.06
C GLU A 109 3.90 16.94 27.00
N PHE A 110 2.86 16.12 27.16
CA PHE A 110 1.74 16.07 26.22
C PHE A 110 0.94 17.38 26.16
N ARG A 111 0.87 18.14 27.26
CA ARG A 111 0.19 19.45 27.28
C ARG A 111 0.73 20.40 26.22
N LYS A 112 2.05 20.39 25.98
CA LYS A 112 2.70 21.22 24.94
C LYS A 112 2.36 20.74 23.53
N TYR A 113 2.18 19.44 23.35
CA TYR A 113 1.94 18.81 22.05
C TYR A 113 0.47 18.82 21.61
N ILE A 114 -0.48 18.74 22.55
CA ILE A 114 -1.93 18.64 22.27
C ILE A 114 -2.44 19.63 21.19
N PRO A 115 -2.05 20.93 21.17
CA PRO A 115 -2.46 21.87 20.13
C PRO A 115 -2.09 21.45 18.69
N HIS A 116 -1.03 20.65 18.53
CA HIS A 116 -0.52 20.22 17.22
C HIS A 116 -1.20 18.94 16.70
N ILE A 117 -1.88 18.16 17.56
CA ILE A 117 -2.47 16.86 17.17
C ILE A 117 -3.45 16.99 15.99
N VAL A 118 -4.22 18.07 15.95
CA VAL A 118 -5.23 18.27 14.90
C VAL A 118 -4.58 18.58 13.54
N LYS A 119 -3.36 19.14 13.51
CA LYS A 119 -2.60 19.40 12.27
C LYS A 119 -2.36 18.11 11.48
N TYR A 120 -2.02 17.03 12.18
CA TYR A 120 -1.71 15.72 11.58
C TYR A 120 -2.88 14.73 11.66
N GLY A 121 -3.84 15.02 12.55
CA GLY A 121 -4.84 14.09 13.02
C GLY A 121 -6.28 14.52 12.75
N ARG A 122 -7.15 14.22 13.72
CA ARG A 122 -8.55 14.64 13.75
C ARG A 122 -8.89 15.09 15.16
N TYR A 123 -9.87 15.98 15.28
CA TYR A 123 -10.35 16.44 16.58
C TYR A 123 -10.83 15.32 17.50
N ASP A 124 -11.34 14.19 16.98
CA ASP A 124 -11.73 13.07 17.84
C ASP A 124 -10.56 12.24 18.37
N ASP A 125 -9.32 12.53 17.96
CA ASP A 125 -8.12 11.97 18.59
C ASP A 125 -7.82 12.68 19.94
N LEU A 126 -8.36 13.89 20.18
CA LEU A 126 -8.20 14.58 21.46
C LEU A 126 -9.05 13.98 22.60
N TYR A 127 -10.02 13.11 22.28
CA TYR A 127 -10.78 12.38 23.30
C TYR A 127 -9.93 11.37 24.07
N GLU A 128 -8.73 11.03 23.59
CA GLU A 128 -7.85 10.10 24.30
C GLU A 128 -7.29 10.70 25.62
N PHE A 129 -7.38 12.04 25.80
CA PHE A 129 -7.01 12.74 27.04
C PHE A 129 -8.20 13.03 27.96
N PHE A 130 -9.41 12.57 27.62
CA PHE A 130 -10.56 12.75 28.50
C PHE A 130 -10.36 11.94 29.78
N TYR A 131 -10.85 12.48 30.89
CA TYR A 131 -10.65 11.94 32.25
C TYR A 131 -9.21 12.00 32.78
N GLY A 132 -8.24 12.48 31.99
CA GLY A 132 -6.86 12.74 32.41
C GLY A 132 -6.60 14.20 32.78
N GLU A 133 -5.35 14.52 33.11
CA GLU A 133 -4.94 15.86 33.58
C GLU A 133 -5.04 16.96 32.51
N ASN A 134 -5.00 16.60 31.23
CA ASN A 134 -5.05 17.54 30.11
C ASN A 134 -6.46 17.74 29.52
N GLU A 135 -7.51 17.22 30.17
CA GLU A 135 -8.87 17.38 29.69
C GLU A 135 -9.29 18.85 29.59
N ASP A 136 -8.84 19.69 30.51
CA ASP A 136 -9.11 21.13 30.53
C ASP A 136 -8.62 21.81 29.24
N LEU A 137 -7.38 21.53 28.83
CA LEU A 137 -6.78 22.08 27.63
C LEU A 137 -7.54 21.63 26.36
N VAL A 138 -7.96 20.37 26.31
CA VAL A 138 -8.75 19.86 25.19
C VAL A 138 -10.08 20.61 25.08
N ILE A 139 -10.74 20.88 26.21
CA ILE A 139 -11.98 21.65 26.25
C ILE A 139 -11.77 23.11 25.84
N ASP A 140 -10.66 23.73 26.24
CA ASP A 140 -10.31 25.09 25.82
C ASP A 140 -10.09 25.18 24.31
N ILE A 141 -9.40 24.19 23.72
CA ILE A 141 -9.24 24.07 22.26
C ILE A 141 -10.60 23.93 21.59
N PHE A 142 -11.48 23.06 22.11
CA PHE A 142 -12.83 22.90 21.57
C PHE A 142 -13.63 24.20 21.64
N LYS A 143 -13.61 24.90 22.78
CA LYS A 143 -14.34 26.14 23.00
C LYS A 143 -13.88 27.23 22.02
N LYS A 144 -12.57 27.50 21.96
CA LYS A 144 -11.99 28.49 21.05
C LYS A 144 -12.34 28.20 19.59
N THR A 145 -12.18 26.95 19.17
CA THR A 145 -12.49 26.53 17.80
C THR A 145 -13.99 26.66 17.48
N LEU A 146 -14.88 26.34 18.43
CA LEU A 146 -16.33 26.47 18.24
C LEU A 146 -16.76 27.94 18.11
N ASP A 147 -16.15 28.84 18.88
CA ASP A 147 -16.41 30.27 18.81
C ASP A 147 -16.01 30.83 17.42
N ASP A 148 -14.85 30.43 16.89
CA ASP A 148 -14.42 30.76 15.54
C ASP A 148 -15.36 30.15 14.46
N ASP A 149 -15.75 28.88 14.62
CA ASP A 149 -16.62 28.16 13.69
C ASP A 149 -18.04 28.77 13.60
N LEU A 150 -18.53 29.35 14.68
CA LEU A 150 -19.82 30.02 14.72
C LEU A 150 -19.82 31.26 13.81
N GLN A 151 -18.73 32.02 13.80
CA GLN A 151 -18.56 33.22 12.97
C GLN A 151 -18.13 32.91 11.53
N SER A 152 -17.54 31.73 11.29
CA SER A 152 -17.06 31.33 9.97
C SER A 152 -18.16 30.76 9.05
N ASN A 153 -18.10 31.12 7.76
CA ASN A 153 -18.87 30.45 6.70
C ASN A 153 -18.26 29.11 6.27
N LYS A 154 -17.00 28.87 6.62
CA LYS A 154 -16.26 27.62 6.39
C LYS A 154 -15.72 27.12 7.74
N PRO A 155 -16.58 26.55 8.60
CA PRO A 155 -16.15 26.08 9.91
C PRO A 155 -15.15 24.91 9.77
N SER A 156 -14.35 24.72 10.82
CA SER A 156 -13.47 23.58 11.01
C SER A 156 -14.25 22.27 11.03
N THR A 157 -13.51 21.16 11.00
CA THR A 157 -14.14 19.83 11.12
C THR A 157 -14.45 19.43 12.57
N LEU A 158 -14.25 20.30 13.57
CA LEU A 158 -14.48 19.98 14.98
C LEU A 158 -15.90 19.46 15.22
N ALA A 159 -16.92 20.21 14.78
CA ALA A 159 -18.32 19.83 14.99
C ALA A 159 -18.66 18.45 14.38
N LYS A 160 -17.99 18.05 13.30
CA LYS A 160 -18.14 16.70 12.70
C LYS A 160 -17.65 15.61 13.66
N TRP A 161 -16.61 15.86 14.44
CA TRP A 161 -15.93 14.88 15.27
C TRP A 161 -16.38 14.86 16.73
N LEU A 162 -16.94 15.96 17.25
CA LEU A 162 -17.51 16.04 18.59
C LEU A 162 -18.60 14.98 18.83
N LYS A 163 -18.54 14.26 19.96
CA LYS A 163 -19.44 13.13 20.23
C LYS A 163 -20.86 13.63 20.49
N SER A 164 -21.83 12.92 19.91
CA SER A 164 -23.25 13.25 20.03
C SER A 164 -23.85 12.60 21.28
N ILE A 165 -24.65 13.35 22.04
CA ILE A 165 -25.41 12.79 23.17
C ILE A 165 -26.51 11.81 22.74
N ASN A 166 -26.87 11.82 21.45
CA ASN A 166 -27.89 10.96 20.84
C ASN A 166 -27.28 9.78 20.07
N ALA A 167 -25.96 9.56 20.13
CA ALA A 167 -25.33 8.42 19.46
C ALA A 167 -25.88 7.09 20.00
N SER A 168 -25.89 6.01 19.23
CA SER A 168 -26.35 4.70 19.73
C SER A 168 -25.37 4.08 20.74
N ASN A 169 -24.08 4.28 20.53
CA ASN A 169 -23.00 3.77 21.38
C ASN A 169 -22.93 4.53 22.73
N GLU A 170 -22.95 3.80 23.83
CA GLU A 170 -23.01 4.36 25.18
C GLU A 170 -21.78 5.21 25.56
N ASN A 171 -20.57 4.75 25.23
CA ASN A 171 -19.35 5.52 25.44
C ASN A 171 -19.38 6.85 24.66
N THR A 172 -19.86 6.81 23.42
CA THR A 172 -20.05 8.04 22.61
C THR A 172 -21.08 8.99 23.25
N LYS A 173 -22.20 8.47 23.79
CA LYS A 173 -23.17 9.31 24.53
C LYS A 173 -22.52 9.93 25.77
N MET A 174 -21.75 9.15 26.51
CA MET A 174 -21.07 9.60 27.74
C MET A 174 -20.08 10.73 27.44
N LEU A 175 -19.18 10.54 26.48
CA LEU A 175 -18.24 11.56 26.04
C LEU A 175 -18.98 12.82 25.54
N GLY A 176 -20.07 12.66 24.79
CA GLY A 176 -20.88 13.79 24.34
C GLY A 176 -21.52 14.58 25.48
N LYS A 177 -22.06 13.89 26.50
CA LYS A 177 -22.65 14.53 27.68
C LYS A 177 -21.59 15.26 28.49
N ARG A 178 -20.40 14.66 28.65
CA ARG A 178 -19.27 15.27 29.34
C ARG A 178 -18.76 16.50 28.62
N THR A 179 -18.56 16.41 27.30
CA THR A 179 -18.20 17.55 26.44
C THR A 179 -19.20 18.70 26.61
N SER A 180 -20.50 18.43 26.53
CA SER A 180 -21.55 19.45 26.72
C SER A 180 -21.43 20.16 28.06
N LYS A 181 -21.25 19.41 29.15
CA LYS A 181 -21.13 19.96 30.50
C LYS A 181 -19.86 20.82 30.65
N LEU A 182 -18.72 20.32 30.17
CA LEU A 182 -17.43 21.02 30.27
C LEU A 182 -17.40 22.30 29.42
N LEU A 183 -18.13 22.33 28.30
CA LEU A 183 -18.34 23.56 27.52
C LEU A 183 -19.34 24.54 28.18
N GLY A 184 -19.96 24.19 29.31
CA GLY A 184 -20.96 25.02 29.97
C GLY A 184 -22.31 25.10 29.24
N LEU A 185 -22.62 24.13 28.37
CA LEU A 185 -23.83 24.10 27.56
C LEU A 185 -24.84 23.08 28.08
N SER A 186 -26.13 23.43 28.06
CA SER A 186 -27.18 22.44 28.22
C SER A 186 -27.14 21.43 27.07
N TYR A 187 -27.62 20.22 27.31
CA TYR A 187 -27.73 19.17 26.29
C TYR A 187 -28.53 19.60 25.06
N THR A 188 -29.47 20.54 25.22
CA THR A 188 -30.25 21.08 24.10
C THR A 188 -29.43 22.09 23.30
N GLU A 189 -28.73 23.01 23.97
CA GLU A 189 -27.85 23.98 23.31
C GLU A 189 -26.72 23.28 22.55
N TYR A 190 -26.04 22.33 23.19
CA TYR A 190 -24.96 21.55 22.55
C TYR A 190 -25.44 20.82 21.29
N ARG A 191 -26.62 20.18 21.32
CA ARG A 191 -27.19 19.54 20.13
C ARG A 191 -27.51 20.53 19.02
N LYS A 192 -28.10 21.69 19.37
CA LYS A 192 -28.43 22.74 18.39
C LYS A 192 -27.17 23.30 17.76
N LEU A 193 -26.13 23.58 18.56
CA LEU A 193 -24.82 24.02 18.11
C LEU A 193 -24.21 23.04 17.11
N LEU A 194 -24.12 21.76 17.47
CA LEU A 194 -23.59 20.73 16.57
C LEU A 194 -24.42 20.58 15.29
N SER A 195 -25.75 20.62 15.39
CA SER A 195 -26.64 20.54 14.22
C SER A 195 -26.40 21.70 13.26
N HIS A 196 -26.30 22.93 13.79
CA HIS A 196 -26.01 24.13 13.02
C HIS A 196 -24.67 24.05 12.28
N LEU A 197 -23.59 23.74 13.01
CA LEU A 197 -22.25 23.65 12.42
C LEU A 197 -22.10 22.47 11.45
N ARG A 198 -22.69 21.30 11.76
CA ARG A 198 -22.72 20.16 10.82
C ARG A 198 -23.54 20.48 9.58
N GLY A 199 -24.58 21.30 9.69
CA GLY A 199 -25.33 21.82 8.56
C GLY A 199 -24.47 22.66 7.61
N LYS A 200 -23.52 23.44 8.15
CA LYS A 200 -22.51 24.18 7.37
C LYS A 200 -21.45 23.26 6.74
N LEU A 201 -21.20 22.06 7.29
CA LEU A 201 -20.22 21.09 6.76
C LEU A 201 -20.81 20.13 5.72
N ASN A 202 -22.04 19.66 5.92
CA ASN A 202 -22.74 18.67 5.08
C ASN A 202 -23.61 19.35 4.01
N VAL A 203 -23.06 20.40 3.38
CA VAL A 203 -23.79 21.23 2.43
C VAL A 203 -24.24 20.42 1.21
N VAL A 204 -23.41 19.47 0.77
CA VAL A 204 -23.68 18.63 -0.40
C VAL A 204 -24.88 17.71 -0.15
N GLU A 205 -24.82 16.91 0.91
CA GLU A 205 -25.88 15.96 1.24
C GLU A 205 -27.22 16.67 1.48
N LYS A 206 -27.18 17.83 2.13
CA LYS A 206 -28.38 18.63 2.37
C LYS A 206 -29.01 19.11 1.06
N PHE A 207 -28.22 19.67 0.15
CA PHE A 207 -28.72 20.10 -1.17
C PHE A 207 -29.27 18.92 -1.96
N MET A 208 -28.58 17.77 -1.94
CA MET A 208 -29.06 16.56 -2.61
C MET A 208 -30.40 16.07 -2.04
N SER A 209 -30.55 16.01 -0.71
CA SER A 209 -31.78 15.56 -0.06
C SER A 209 -32.96 16.49 -0.30
N ASN A 210 -32.71 17.80 -0.47
CA ASN A 210 -33.74 18.79 -0.76
C ASN A 210 -34.02 18.96 -2.27
N ASN A 211 -33.40 18.15 -3.14
CA ASN A 211 -33.43 18.33 -4.60
C ASN A 211 -32.93 19.70 -5.11
N GLU A 212 -32.10 20.39 -4.33
CA GLU A 212 -31.50 21.68 -4.65
C GLU A 212 -30.16 21.49 -5.39
N TRP A 213 -30.17 20.73 -6.49
CA TRP A 213 -28.97 20.36 -7.24
C TRP A 213 -28.25 21.58 -7.84
N ASP A 214 -29.00 22.62 -8.17
CA ASP A 214 -28.53 23.92 -8.67
C ASP A 214 -27.59 24.63 -7.68
N LYS A 215 -27.78 24.43 -6.37
CA LYS A 215 -26.98 25.06 -5.31
C LYS A 215 -25.63 24.37 -5.08
N ILE A 216 -25.42 23.18 -5.63
CA ILE A 216 -24.17 22.44 -5.49
C ILE A 216 -23.08 23.14 -6.33
N GLN A 217 -22.01 23.55 -5.66
CA GLN A 217 -20.83 24.12 -6.30
C GLN A 217 -19.76 23.03 -6.42
N TYR A 218 -19.71 22.34 -7.57
CA TYR A 218 -18.85 21.17 -7.78
C TYR A 218 -17.36 21.43 -7.51
N GLY A 219 -16.84 22.62 -7.84
CA GLY A 219 -15.44 22.99 -7.58
C GLY A 219 -15.04 23.10 -6.10
N ASN A 220 -16.01 23.20 -5.20
CA ASN A 220 -15.77 23.21 -3.75
C ASN A 220 -15.90 21.82 -3.11
N LEU A 221 -16.15 20.78 -3.91
CA LEU A 221 -16.31 19.42 -3.40
C LEU A 221 -14.98 18.68 -3.33
N SER A 222 -14.75 17.96 -2.24
CA SER A 222 -13.65 17.00 -2.18
C SER A 222 -13.86 15.86 -3.19
N TYR A 223 -12.78 15.26 -3.67
CA TYR A 223 -12.82 14.07 -4.54
C TYR A 223 -13.67 12.93 -3.95
N SER A 224 -13.60 12.72 -2.63
CA SER A 224 -14.42 11.70 -1.96
C SER A 224 -15.92 11.96 -2.11
N ASN A 225 -16.35 13.22 -2.06
CA ASN A 225 -17.76 13.60 -2.24
C ASN A 225 -18.16 13.42 -3.71
N ILE A 226 -17.33 13.87 -4.65
CA ILE A 226 -17.54 13.69 -6.10
C ILE A 226 -17.71 12.19 -6.41
N LYS A 227 -16.80 11.35 -5.90
CA LYS A 227 -16.84 9.88 -6.08
C LYS A 227 -18.09 9.25 -5.47
N LYS A 228 -18.44 9.63 -4.24
CA LYS A 228 -19.57 9.04 -3.50
C LYS A 228 -20.92 9.35 -4.17
N TYR A 229 -21.09 10.56 -4.69
CA TYR A 229 -22.38 11.05 -5.18
C TYR A 229 -22.47 11.20 -6.71
N ARG A 230 -21.45 10.75 -7.44
CA ARG A 230 -21.36 10.84 -8.90
C ARG A 230 -22.63 10.42 -9.63
N ASN A 231 -23.18 9.26 -9.31
CA ASN A 231 -24.37 8.75 -9.99
C ASN A 231 -25.58 9.66 -9.76
N SER A 232 -25.69 10.24 -8.56
CA SER A 232 -26.73 11.19 -8.24
C SER A 232 -26.55 12.51 -8.99
N PHE A 233 -25.32 13.01 -9.14
CA PHE A 233 -25.03 14.20 -9.95
C PHE A 233 -25.33 13.97 -11.43
N MET A 234 -24.86 12.86 -12.00
CA MET A 234 -25.14 12.47 -13.39
C MET A 234 -26.63 12.32 -13.66
N LYS A 235 -27.40 11.83 -12.69
CA LYS A 235 -28.85 11.62 -12.84
C LYS A 235 -29.63 12.93 -12.77
N ASN A 236 -29.30 13.81 -11.81
CA ASN A 236 -30.15 14.94 -11.45
C ASN A 236 -29.65 16.30 -11.95
N ASP A 237 -28.35 16.43 -12.27
CA ASP A 237 -27.75 17.64 -12.85
C ASP A 237 -26.68 17.31 -13.91
N PRO A 238 -27.06 16.56 -14.97
CA PRO A 238 -26.12 16.04 -15.96
C PRO A 238 -25.36 17.12 -16.70
N LYS A 239 -25.99 18.27 -16.99
CA LYS A 239 -25.37 19.34 -17.80
C LYS A 239 -24.21 19.99 -17.04
N ARG A 240 -24.48 20.57 -15.87
CA ARG A 240 -23.45 21.26 -15.07
C ARG A 240 -22.39 20.30 -14.56
N PHE A 241 -22.77 19.07 -14.21
CA PHE A 241 -21.78 18.09 -13.77
C PHE A 241 -20.87 17.62 -14.93
N ASN A 242 -21.41 17.41 -16.14
CA ASN A 242 -20.57 17.09 -17.30
C ASN A 242 -19.68 18.28 -17.71
N GLU A 243 -20.21 19.51 -17.67
CA GLU A 243 -19.41 20.73 -17.88
C GLU A 243 -18.30 20.85 -16.84
N PHE A 244 -18.61 20.62 -15.56
CA PHE A 244 -17.63 20.56 -14.48
C PHE A 244 -16.56 19.51 -14.78
N ILE A 245 -16.91 18.25 -15.06
CA ILE A 245 -15.95 17.18 -15.38
C ILE A 245 -15.11 17.50 -16.63
N ASN A 246 -15.70 18.14 -17.64
CA ASN A 246 -15.00 18.56 -18.85
C ASN A 246 -14.05 19.74 -18.62
N MET A 247 -14.38 20.66 -17.71
CA MET A 247 -13.50 21.73 -17.22
C MET A 247 -12.42 21.17 -16.27
N TYR A 248 -12.76 20.17 -15.46
CA TYR A 248 -11.88 19.40 -14.57
C TYR A 248 -10.89 18.51 -15.32
N LYS A 249 -10.63 18.78 -16.61
CA LYS A 249 -9.57 18.14 -17.38
C LYS A 249 -8.26 18.17 -16.59
N PRO A 250 -7.47 17.10 -16.66
CA PRO A 250 -6.85 16.50 -15.48
C PRO A 250 -5.76 17.32 -14.78
N LYS A 251 -5.38 18.51 -15.25
CA LYS A 251 -4.16 19.19 -14.80
C LYS A 251 -4.18 19.66 -13.34
N GLU A 252 -5.32 20.17 -12.86
CA GLU A 252 -5.40 20.80 -11.53
C GLU A 252 -5.66 19.77 -10.42
N VAL A 253 -6.47 18.75 -10.69
CA VAL A 253 -6.57 17.56 -9.81
C VAL A 253 -5.30 16.74 -9.86
N ILE A 254 -4.63 16.59 -11.00
CA ILE A 254 -3.31 15.92 -11.06
C ILE A 254 -2.28 16.71 -10.27
N GLN A 255 -2.32 18.04 -10.21
CA GLN A 255 -1.39 18.81 -9.35
C GLN A 255 -1.71 18.66 -7.86
N GLU A 256 -2.98 18.64 -7.47
CA GLU A 256 -3.39 18.41 -6.08
C GLU A 256 -3.21 16.94 -5.65
N GLN A 257 -3.24 16.00 -6.61
CA GLN A 257 -3.06 14.56 -6.41
C GLN A 257 -1.69 14.03 -6.84
N LYS A 258 -0.78 14.89 -7.31
CA LYS A 258 0.65 14.56 -7.48
C LYS A 258 1.29 14.15 -6.16
N SER A 259 0.67 14.52 -5.03
CA SER A 259 1.00 14.06 -3.67
C SER A 259 0.48 12.66 -3.31
N LYS A 260 -0.33 12.02 -4.17
CA LYS A 260 -0.98 10.71 -3.93
C LYS A 260 -0.82 9.77 -5.12
N GLY A 261 0.42 9.64 -5.59
CA GLY A 261 0.87 9.11 -6.88
C GLY A 261 0.24 7.82 -7.45
N PHE A 262 -0.66 7.11 -6.78
CA PHE A 262 -1.25 5.88 -7.32
C PHE A 262 -2.79 5.84 -7.42
N GLU A 263 -3.54 6.76 -6.80
CA GLU A 263 -5.02 6.67 -6.79
C GLU A 263 -5.65 7.07 -8.15
N LEU A 264 -5.01 7.99 -8.88
CA LEU A 264 -5.40 8.45 -10.24
C LEU A 264 -5.21 7.39 -11.33
N LYS A 265 -4.19 6.52 -11.21
CA LYS A 265 -3.78 5.59 -12.28
C LYS A 265 -4.75 4.41 -12.48
N TYR A 266 -5.72 4.23 -11.60
CA TYR A 266 -6.80 3.24 -11.78
C TYR A 266 -8.00 3.80 -12.55
N GLU A 267 -7.99 5.09 -12.91
CA GLU A 267 -9.09 5.74 -13.61
C GLU A 267 -9.17 5.33 -15.09
N TYR A 268 -8.10 4.82 -15.72
CA TYR A 268 -8.15 4.39 -17.13
C TYR A 268 -8.86 3.02 -17.34
N LEU A 269 -8.66 2.04 -16.45
CA LEU A 269 -9.46 0.81 -16.48
C LEU A 269 -10.93 1.09 -16.13
N LYS A 270 -11.17 2.08 -15.25
CA LYS A 270 -12.51 2.61 -15.01
C LYS A 270 -13.04 3.42 -16.19
N ALA A 271 -12.18 4.05 -17.00
CA ALA A 271 -12.51 4.79 -18.22
C ALA A 271 -13.05 3.87 -19.31
N LEU A 272 -12.47 2.67 -19.44
CA LEU A 272 -12.94 1.60 -20.32
C LEU A 272 -14.33 1.09 -19.89
N ASP A 273 -14.57 0.95 -18.58
CA ASP A 273 -15.88 0.56 -18.03
C ASP A 273 -16.98 1.64 -18.22
N ILE A 274 -16.60 2.92 -18.31
CA ILE A 274 -17.53 4.06 -18.50
C ILE A 274 -17.66 4.50 -19.97
N GLY A 275 -17.15 3.72 -20.93
CA GLY A 275 -17.35 3.93 -22.37
C GLY A 275 -16.56 5.08 -23.00
N ILE A 276 -15.43 5.49 -22.41
CA ILE A 276 -14.53 6.47 -23.03
C ILE A 276 -13.82 5.86 -24.26
N GLU A 277 -13.63 6.66 -25.31
CA GLU A 277 -12.98 6.24 -26.56
C GLU A 277 -11.62 5.54 -26.32
N GLU A 278 -11.51 4.30 -26.76
CA GLU A 278 -10.40 3.39 -26.50
C GLU A 278 -9.02 3.93 -26.93
N LYS A 279 -8.96 4.61 -28.08
CA LYS A 279 -7.72 5.20 -28.59
C LYS A 279 -7.18 6.30 -27.67
N LYS A 280 -8.06 7.16 -27.16
CA LYS A 280 -7.69 8.20 -26.18
C LYS A 280 -7.25 7.59 -24.86
N THR A 281 -7.92 6.53 -24.40
CA THR A 281 -7.55 5.82 -23.17
C THR A 281 -6.18 5.15 -23.28
N LYS A 282 -5.84 4.57 -24.44
CA LYS A 282 -4.51 3.98 -24.70
C LYS A 282 -3.41 5.02 -24.76
N ASP A 283 -3.64 6.16 -25.42
CA ASP A 283 -2.65 7.24 -25.49
C ASP A 283 -2.42 7.86 -24.10
N ILE A 284 -3.48 8.02 -23.30
CA ILE A 284 -3.38 8.46 -21.89
C ILE A 284 -2.64 7.42 -21.05
N PHE A 285 -2.96 6.13 -21.16
CA PHE A 285 -2.28 5.05 -20.46
C PHE A 285 -0.79 4.98 -20.79
N ILE A 286 -0.43 5.03 -22.08
CA ILE A 286 0.96 5.04 -22.54
C ILE A 286 1.68 6.31 -22.06
N LYS A 287 1.00 7.46 -22.11
CA LYS A 287 1.54 8.72 -21.63
C LYS A 287 1.75 8.71 -20.11
N GLU A 288 0.82 8.17 -19.33
CA GLU A 288 0.92 8.08 -17.88
C GLU A 288 1.97 7.05 -17.47
N ILE A 289 2.03 5.88 -18.11
CA ILE A 289 3.17 4.97 -17.96
C ILE A 289 4.46 5.76 -18.21
N LYS A 290 4.56 6.46 -19.35
CA LYS A 290 5.74 7.30 -19.64
C LYS A 290 5.99 8.34 -18.54
N GLU A 291 5.01 9.08 -18.04
CA GLU A 291 5.21 10.06 -16.96
C GLU A 291 5.65 9.42 -15.62
N ILE A 292 5.25 8.17 -15.34
CA ILE A 292 5.70 7.45 -14.14
C ILE A 292 7.16 7.00 -14.25
N TYR A 293 7.57 6.60 -15.46
CA TYR A 293 8.89 6.04 -15.76
C TYR A 293 9.79 6.98 -16.56
N GLU A 294 9.41 8.24 -16.79
CA GLU A 294 10.19 9.22 -17.57
C GLU A 294 11.57 9.46 -16.94
N ASN A 295 11.69 9.16 -15.64
CA ASN A 295 12.92 9.20 -14.86
C ASN A 295 13.34 7.81 -14.32
N LEU A 296 12.74 6.72 -14.76
CA LEU A 296 13.10 5.36 -14.32
C LEU A 296 13.88 4.67 -15.43
N GLU A 297 15.11 4.27 -15.12
CA GLU A 297 15.89 3.39 -15.98
C GLU A 297 15.18 2.03 -16.03
N ILE A 298 14.44 1.80 -17.12
CA ILE A 298 13.82 0.50 -17.39
C ILE A 298 14.95 -0.42 -17.87
N PRO A 299 15.22 -1.55 -17.19
CA PRO A 299 16.24 -2.49 -17.64
C PRO A 299 15.96 -2.94 -19.08
N GLU A 300 16.99 -3.06 -19.93
CA GLU A 300 16.86 -3.60 -21.31
C GLU A 300 16.60 -5.13 -21.34
N GLU A 301 16.11 -5.65 -20.24
CA GLU A 301 15.87 -7.05 -19.96
C GLU A 301 14.46 -7.45 -20.36
N ASP A 302 14.29 -8.68 -20.81
CA ASP A 302 12.98 -9.24 -21.10
C ASP A 302 12.48 -10.03 -19.89
N TRP A 303 11.29 -9.69 -19.39
CA TRP A 303 10.68 -10.32 -18.22
C TRP A 303 9.32 -10.93 -18.59
N LEU A 304 8.99 -12.06 -17.97
CA LEU A 304 7.66 -12.66 -18.10
C LEU A 304 6.87 -12.47 -16.80
N VAL A 305 5.55 -12.35 -16.91
CA VAL A 305 4.65 -12.21 -15.75
C VAL A 305 3.71 -13.41 -15.66
N ALA A 306 3.59 -13.99 -14.48
CA ALA A 306 2.67 -15.07 -14.11
C ALA A 306 1.73 -14.57 -12.99
N ILE A 307 0.41 -14.54 -13.23
CA ILE A 307 -0.57 -13.97 -12.30
C ILE A 307 -1.55 -15.03 -11.81
N ALA A 308 -1.85 -15.06 -10.50
CA ALA A 308 -2.83 -15.97 -9.88
C ALA A 308 -4.17 -15.25 -9.62
N LEU A 309 -5.04 -15.13 -10.63
CA LEU A 309 -6.36 -14.53 -10.42
C LEU A 309 -7.40 -15.59 -10.03
N ASN A 310 -8.13 -15.38 -8.94
CA ASN A 310 -9.34 -16.15 -8.67
C ASN A 310 -10.59 -15.41 -9.22
N GLU A 311 -11.66 -16.16 -9.53
CA GLU A 311 -12.89 -15.58 -10.07
C GLU A 311 -13.56 -14.57 -9.12
N LYS A 312 -13.33 -14.71 -7.80
CA LYS A 312 -13.83 -13.77 -6.79
C LYS A 312 -13.13 -12.40 -6.87
N ASN A 313 -11.87 -12.33 -7.34
CA ASN A 313 -11.12 -11.09 -7.55
C ASN A 313 -11.71 -10.28 -8.71
N LEU A 314 -12.23 -10.95 -9.75
CA LEU A 314 -12.82 -10.31 -10.93
C LEU A 314 -14.10 -9.54 -10.58
N ASN A 315 -14.89 -10.06 -9.63
CA ASN A 315 -16.18 -9.49 -9.25
C ASN A 315 -16.08 -8.23 -8.37
N LYS A 316 -14.90 -7.85 -7.88
CA LYS A 316 -14.75 -6.79 -6.86
C LYS A 316 -13.95 -5.55 -7.26
N LYS A 317 -13.48 -5.40 -8.51
CA LYS A 317 -12.58 -4.29 -8.91
C LYS A 317 -11.42 -4.11 -7.91
N ASP A 318 -10.87 -5.25 -7.50
CA ASP A 318 -9.86 -5.39 -6.46
C ASP A 318 -8.54 -4.74 -6.90
N ASN A 319 -7.86 -4.04 -5.99
CA ASN A 319 -6.54 -3.44 -6.26
C ASN A 319 -5.51 -4.48 -6.70
N TYR A 320 -5.65 -5.73 -6.21
CA TYR A 320 -4.85 -6.86 -6.68
C TYR A 320 -4.99 -7.05 -8.18
N TYR A 321 -6.22 -7.24 -8.66
CA TYR A 321 -6.55 -7.43 -10.07
C TYR A 321 -5.95 -6.31 -10.94
N MET A 322 -6.14 -5.06 -10.53
CA MET A 322 -5.72 -3.90 -11.33
C MET A 322 -4.20 -3.82 -11.46
N GLN A 323 -3.46 -4.03 -10.36
CA GLN A 323 -2.01 -3.97 -10.34
C GLN A 323 -1.36 -5.12 -11.11
N SER A 324 -1.92 -6.33 -10.99
CA SER A 324 -1.44 -7.49 -11.74
C SER A 324 -1.57 -7.27 -13.25
N VAL A 325 -2.75 -6.82 -13.70
CA VAL A 325 -2.99 -6.52 -15.13
C VAL A 325 -2.11 -5.37 -15.62
N PHE A 326 -1.91 -4.33 -14.79
CA PHE A 326 -1.04 -3.20 -15.11
C PHE A 326 0.41 -3.64 -15.33
N LEU A 327 0.96 -4.49 -14.45
CA LEU A 327 2.32 -5.03 -14.58
C LEU A 327 2.51 -5.89 -15.83
N SER A 328 1.55 -6.76 -16.14
CA SER A 328 1.61 -7.55 -17.38
C SER A 328 1.60 -6.66 -18.62
N ASN A 329 0.74 -5.65 -18.67
CA ASN A 329 0.72 -4.69 -19.78
C ASN A 329 2.04 -3.90 -19.87
N PHE A 330 2.64 -3.54 -18.74
CA PHE A 330 3.93 -2.86 -18.70
C PHE A 330 5.02 -3.68 -19.42
N TYR A 331 5.18 -4.96 -19.08
CA TYR A 331 6.19 -5.80 -19.74
C TYR A 331 5.82 -6.16 -21.18
N LEU A 332 4.53 -6.27 -21.52
CA LEU A 332 4.11 -6.39 -22.93
C LEU A 332 4.56 -5.17 -23.76
N CYS A 333 4.49 -3.96 -23.20
CA CYS A 333 4.89 -2.74 -23.90
C CYS A 333 6.41 -2.52 -23.96
N ASN A 334 7.15 -3.00 -22.95
CA ASN A 334 8.57 -2.66 -22.76
C ASN A 334 9.56 -3.79 -23.10
N ASN A 335 9.14 -5.05 -23.12
CA ASN A 335 10.00 -6.14 -23.61
C ASN A 335 10.34 -5.90 -25.08
N LYS A 336 11.63 -5.99 -25.43
CA LYS A 336 12.13 -5.69 -26.78
C LYS A 336 12.69 -6.92 -27.50
N LYS A 337 13.03 -8.00 -26.78
CA LYS A 337 13.73 -9.17 -27.33
C LYS A 337 12.73 -10.32 -27.58
N MET A 338 13.14 -11.56 -27.26
CA MET A 338 12.41 -12.79 -27.60
C MET A 338 11.02 -12.89 -26.95
N TYR A 339 10.82 -12.22 -25.80
CA TYR A 339 9.59 -12.26 -25.02
C TYR A 339 8.73 -11.01 -25.19
N LYS A 340 9.02 -10.20 -26.22
CA LYS A 340 8.09 -9.16 -26.68
C LYS A 340 6.71 -9.76 -26.95
N ASP A 341 5.67 -9.14 -26.43
CA ASP A 341 4.27 -9.58 -26.56
C ASP A 341 3.94 -10.94 -25.90
N HIS A 342 4.74 -11.45 -24.96
CA HIS A 342 4.48 -12.73 -24.29
C HIS A 342 4.14 -12.58 -22.81
N ILE A 343 3.27 -13.45 -22.30
CA ILE A 343 2.95 -13.64 -20.87
C ILE A 343 3.03 -15.12 -20.49
N ILE A 344 3.07 -15.42 -19.19
CA ILE A 344 2.80 -16.77 -18.68
C ILE A 344 1.28 -16.94 -18.54
N LYS A 345 0.71 -17.85 -19.33
CA LYS A 345 -0.61 -18.41 -19.05
C LYS A 345 -0.47 -19.30 -17.82
N THR A 346 -1.18 -18.97 -16.75
CA THR A 346 -1.21 -19.75 -15.50
C THR A 346 -2.41 -20.68 -15.42
N LYS A 347 -3.44 -20.45 -16.26
CA LYS A 347 -4.64 -21.29 -16.33
C LYS A 347 -4.33 -22.72 -16.80
N ASP A 348 -4.83 -23.70 -16.06
CA ASP A 348 -4.62 -25.14 -16.23
C ASP A 348 -3.13 -25.55 -16.08
N ILE A 349 -2.43 -25.70 -17.20
CA ILE A 349 -1.01 -26.05 -17.29
C ILE A 349 -0.25 -24.79 -17.72
N PRO A 350 0.81 -24.39 -16.98
CA PRO A 350 1.61 -23.23 -17.35
C PRO A 350 2.10 -23.28 -18.79
N ASN A 351 1.94 -22.18 -19.53
CA ASN A 351 2.43 -22.07 -20.91
C ASN A 351 2.82 -20.62 -21.25
N ILE A 352 3.71 -20.43 -22.22
CA ILE A 352 4.07 -19.10 -22.73
C ILE A 352 3.06 -18.73 -23.82
N LYS A 353 2.24 -17.72 -23.57
CA LYS A 353 1.22 -17.26 -24.52
C LYS A 353 1.70 -15.96 -25.16
N LYS A 354 1.77 -15.96 -26.49
CA LYS A 354 1.90 -14.72 -27.26
C LYS A 354 0.54 -14.02 -27.30
N ILE A 355 0.50 -12.78 -26.83
CA ILE A 355 -0.62 -11.86 -26.95
C ILE A 355 -0.46 -11.14 -28.28
N GLN A 356 -1.16 -11.61 -29.31
CA GLN A 356 -1.13 -10.99 -30.62
C GLN A 356 -2.14 -9.84 -30.61
N ASN A 357 -1.75 -8.57 -30.42
CA ASN A 357 -2.76 -7.50 -30.44
C ASN A 357 -2.31 -6.09 -30.81
N ARG A 358 -3.29 -5.29 -31.25
CA ARG A 358 -3.15 -3.88 -31.64
C ARG A 358 -3.91 -2.89 -30.72
N ASP A 359 -4.74 -3.30 -29.73
CA ASP A 359 -5.46 -2.41 -28.80
C ASP A 359 -5.44 -2.87 -27.31
N LEU A 360 -5.61 -1.90 -26.40
CA LEU A 360 -5.40 -2.07 -24.94
C LEU A 360 -6.49 -2.91 -24.28
N LYS A 361 -7.74 -2.80 -24.75
CA LYS A 361 -8.86 -3.55 -24.17
C LYS A 361 -8.68 -5.04 -24.40
N ASN A 362 -8.28 -5.44 -25.61
CA ASN A 362 -8.07 -6.85 -25.89
C ASN A 362 -6.81 -7.38 -25.19
N ASP A 363 -5.77 -6.57 -24.97
CA ASP A 363 -4.62 -6.97 -24.15
C ASP A 363 -5.04 -7.29 -22.71
N VAL A 364 -5.83 -6.41 -22.10
CA VAL A 364 -6.39 -6.62 -20.75
C VAL A 364 -7.22 -7.90 -20.68
N ILE A 365 -8.15 -8.11 -21.63
CA ILE A 365 -8.99 -9.32 -21.69
C ILE A 365 -8.12 -10.58 -21.80
N ASN A 366 -7.14 -10.57 -22.72
CA ASN A 366 -6.26 -11.72 -22.92
C ASN A 366 -5.40 -12.03 -21.70
N ILE A 367 -4.88 -11.02 -21.00
CA ILE A 367 -4.15 -11.21 -19.73
C ILE A 367 -5.06 -11.91 -18.73
N ILE A 368 -6.28 -11.42 -18.55
CA ILE A 368 -7.23 -11.96 -17.56
C ILE A 368 -7.56 -13.41 -17.87
N GLU A 369 -8.03 -13.70 -19.08
CA GLU A 369 -8.46 -15.06 -19.47
C GLU A 369 -7.36 -16.11 -19.31
N ASN A 370 -6.09 -15.71 -19.50
CA ASN A 370 -4.93 -16.58 -19.37
C ASN A 370 -4.36 -16.63 -17.93
N SER A 371 -4.85 -15.78 -17.02
CA SER A 371 -4.37 -15.65 -15.64
C SER A 371 -5.34 -16.17 -14.58
N ILE A 372 -6.53 -16.68 -14.96
CA ILE A 372 -7.50 -17.25 -14.02
C ILE A 372 -7.01 -18.63 -13.57
N ASN A 373 -6.35 -18.66 -12.40
CA ASN A 373 -5.99 -19.86 -11.68
C ASN A 373 -5.81 -19.53 -10.19
N GLU A 374 -6.31 -20.40 -9.31
CA GLU A 374 -6.28 -20.18 -7.87
C GLU A 374 -4.85 -20.27 -7.31
N LYS A 375 -4.05 -21.20 -7.85
CA LYS A 375 -2.67 -21.44 -7.45
C LYS A 375 -1.71 -21.44 -8.63
N ILE A 376 -0.44 -21.09 -8.39
CA ILE A 376 0.66 -21.14 -9.36
C ILE A 376 1.81 -21.93 -8.79
N SER A 377 2.48 -22.69 -9.66
CA SER A 377 3.74 -23.35 -9.35
C SER A 377 4.93 -22.63 -9.99
N ILE A 378 5.83 -22.05 -9.19
CA ILE A 378 7.15 -21.54 -9.57
C ILE A 378 7.96 -22.64 -10.25
N GLU A 379 8.04 -23.84 -9.66
CA GLU A 379 8.76 -24.98 -10.25
C GLU A 379 8.23 -25.30 -11.65
N SER A 380 6.91 -25.38 -11.83
CA SER A 380 6.29 -25.71 -13.12
C SER A 380 6.54 -24.63 -14.19
N VAL A 381 6.53 -23.35 -13.81
CA VAL A 381 6.82 -22.24 -14.73
C VAL A 381 8.29 -22.25 -15.17
N PHE A 382 9.22 -22.55 -14.27
CA PHE A 382 10.63 -22.67 -14.62
C PHE A 382 10.94 -23.95 -15.39
N ASP A 383 10.25 -25.05 -15.10
CA ASP A 383 10.32 -26.27 -15.89
C ASP A 383 9.85 -26.04 -17.32
N LEU A 384 8.78 -25.28 -17.51
CA LEU A 384 8.32 -24.84 -18.83
C LEU A 384 9.41 -24.07 -19.58
N LEU A 385 10.10 -23.14 -18.93
CA LEU A 385 11.21 -22.39 -19.55
C LEU A 385 12.36 -23.32 -19.94
N LEU A 386 12.77 -24.19 -19.02
CA LEU A 386 13.85 -25.15 -19.24
C LEU A 386 13.52 -26.13 -20.38
N LEU A 387 12.30 -26.67 -20.42
CA LEU A 387 11.82 -27.56 -21.48
C LEU A 387 11.70 -26.84 -22.83
N SER A 388 11.36 -25.55 -22.82
CA SER A 388 11.31 -24.72 -24.04
C SER A 388 12.68 -24.60 -24.70
N SER A 389 13.76 -24.59 -23.92
CA SER A 389 15.13 -24.60 -24.45
C SER A 389 15.47 -25.92 -25.16
N VAL A 390 15.07 -27.05 -24.58
CA VAL A 390 15.33 -28.40 -25.13
C VAL A 390 14.58 -28.60 -26.44
N LYS A 391 13.32 -28.15 -26.52
CA LYS A 391 12.46 -28.24 -27.71
C LYS A 391 12.98 -27.36 -28.87
N ASN A 392 13.69 -26.28 -28.57
CA ASN A 392 14.22 -25.33 -29.55
C ASN A 392 15.73 -25.46 -29.78
N SER A 393 16.33 -26.61 -29.46
CA SER A 393 17.79 -26.87 -29.48
C SER A 393 18.52 -26.59 -30.81
N ASN A 394 17.80 -26.38 -31.91
CA ASN A 394 18.35 -25.97 -33.22
C ASN A 394 18.38 -24.45 -33.44
N LYS A 395 18.03 -23.62 -32.44
CA LYS A 395 18.04 -22.15 -32.49
C LYS A 395 18.79 -21.59 -31.28
N ILE A 396 19.35 -20.38 -31.42
CA ILE A 396 19.86 -19.60 -30.27
C ILE A 396 18.65 -19.30 -29.37
N PHE A 397 18.54 -20.03 -28.26
CA PHE A 397 17.46 -19.88 -27.29
C PHE A 397 17.93 -19.01 -26.14
N ASN A 398 17.31 -17.84 -25.98
CA ASN A 398 17.59 -16.92 -24.88
C ASN A 398 16.48 -17.03 -23.85
N PHE A 399 16.84 -17.34 -22.60
CA PHE A 399 15.92 -17.29 -21.46
C PHE A 399 15.50 -15.85 -21.14
N PRO A 400 14.35 -15.63 -20.47
CA PRO A 400 14.05 -14.30 -19.95
C PRO A 400 15.05 -13.98 -18.82
N SER A 401 15.22 -12.71 -18.50
CA SER A 401 16.02 -12.31 -17.34
C SER A 401 15.43 -12.81 -16.03
N GLY A 402 14.11 -12.90 -15.98
CA GLY A 402 13.38 -13.51 -14.87
C GLY A 402 11.88 -13.64 -15.12
N VAL A 403 11.19 -14.18 -14.11
CA VAL A 403 9.73 -14.25 -14.07
C VAL A 403 9.23 -13.53 -12.84
N VAL A 404 8.20 -12.69 -13.01
CA VAL A 404 7.46 -12.06 -11.90
C VAL A 404 6.18 -12.85 -11.64
N PHE A 405 6.08 -13.44 -10.46
CA PHE A 405 4.86 -14.05 -9.91
C PHE A 405 4.07 -12.98 -9.18
N VAL A 406 2.82 -12.77 -9.56
CA VAL A 406 1.94 -11.81 -8.91
C VAL A 406 0.82 -12.57 -8.22
N ILE A 407 0.81 -12.48 -6.89
CA ILE A 407 -0.08 -13.23 -5.99
C ILE A 407 -0.69 -12.29 -4.94
N LYS A 408 -1.80 -12.72 -4.32
CA LYS A 408 -2.47 -12.01 -3.22
C LYS A 408 -2.05 -12.54 -1.85
N SER A 409 -1.73 -13.83 -1.77
CA SER A 409 -1.15 -14.45 -0.57
C SER A 409 -0.22 -15.60 -0.98
N MET A 410 0.68 -15.96 -0.06
CA MET A 410 1.58 -17.11 -0.21
C MET A 410 0.85 -18.44 -0.41
N GLU A 411 -0.40 -18.57 0.05
CA GLU A 411 -1.24 -19.76 -0.14
C GLU A 411 -1.57 -20.04 -1.62
N GLN A 412 -1.38 -19.03 -2.49
CA GLN A 412 -1.53 -19.17 -3.93
C GLN A 412 -0.29 -19.75 -4.61
N LEU A 413 0.84 -19.90 -3.92
CA LEU A 413 1.96 -20.70 -4.41
C LEU A 413 1.70 -22.17 -4.08
N SER A 414 1.82 -23.05 -5.06
CA SER A 414 1.53 -24.47 -4.89
C SER A 414 2.77 -25.32 -4.58
N GLU A 415 3.80 -24.73 -3.96
CA GLU A 415 5.05 -25.44 -3.66
C GLU A 415 5.15 -25.91 -2.20
N ILE A 416 5.53 -27.19 -2.06
CA ILE A 416 6.18 -27.84 -0.91
C ILE A 416 5.47 -27.69 0.46
N THR A 417 4.49 -28.56 0.70
CA THR A 417 4.34 -29.48 1.87
C THR A 417 2.86 -29.74 2.19
N HIS A 418 2.60 -30.81 2.93
CA HIS A 418 1.28 -31.23 3.44
C HIS A 418 0.64 -30.24 4.45
N THR A 419 1.06 -28.98 4.45
CA THR A 419 0.54 -27.94 5.32
C THR A 419 0.12 -26.73 4.47
N ASN A 420 -1.01 -26.11 4.80
CA ASN A 420 -1.59 -25.00 4.03
C ASN A 420 -0.83 -23.66 4.18
N LYS A 421 0.48 -23.66 4.43
CA LYS A 421 1.29 -22.44 4.61
C LYS A 421 2.64 -22.60 3.93
N CYS A 422 2.98 -21.67 3.04
CA CYS A 422 4.30 -21.55 2.43
C CYS A 422 5.09 -20.46 3.17
N SER A 423 6.30 -20.77 3.65
CA SER A 423 7.23 -19.82 4.32
C SER A 423 8.35 -19.34 3.39
N GLU A 424 9.09 -18.31 3.82
CA GLU A 424 10.25 -17.80 3.09
C GLU A 424 11.36 -18.86 2.98
N GLU A 425 11.60 -19.65 4.04
CA GLU A 425 12.61 -20.72 4.02
C GLU A 425 12.27 -21.82 3.01
N GLU A 426 10.99 -22.12 2.81
CA GLU A 426 10.53 -23.12 1.83
C GLU A 426 10.77 -22.64 0.39
N ILE A 427 10.65 -21.34 0.11
CA ILE A 427 11.00 -20.74 -1.18
C ILE A 427 12.50 -20.85 -1.43
N SER A 428 13.34 -20.56 -0.43
CA SER A 428 14.79 -20.67 -0.56
C SER A 428 15.22 -22.11 -0.83
N LEU A 429 14.63 -23.09 -0.12
CA LEU A 429 14.87 -24.51 -0.37
C LEU A 429 14.43 -24.94 -1.78
N LEU A 430 13.26 -24.48 -2.24
CA LEU A 430 12.78 -24.72 -3.59
C LEU A 430 13.75 -24.15 -4.64
N TYR A 431 14.23 -22.93 -4.43
CA TYR A 431 15.19 -22.30 -5.32
C TYR A 431 16.50 -23.10 -5.41
N LEU A 432 17.03 -23.61 -4.29
CA LEU A 432 18.23 -24.45 -4.31
C LEU A 432 18.01 -25.72 -5.13
N LYS A 433 16.86 -26.39 -4.97
CA LYS A 433 16.45 -27.55 -5.78
C LYS A 433 16.40 -27.20 -7.27
N MET A 434 15.72 -26.10 -7.62
CA MET A 434 15.57 -25.65 -9.00
C MET A 434 16.91 -25.22 -9.61
N ARG A 435 17.76 -24.51 -8.86
CA ARG A 435 19.11 -24.11 -9.29
C ARG A 435 19.97 -25.33 -9.63
N LYS A 436 19.97 -26.36 -8.77
CA LYS A 436 20.66 -27.64 -9.04
C LYS A 436 20.13 -28.29 -10.32
N LYS A 437 18.80 -28.32 -10.51
CA LYS A 437 18.17 -28.84 -11.72
C LYS A 437 18.63 -28.08 -12.97
N TRP A 438 18.59 -26.75 -12.98
CA TRP A 438 19.03 -25.93 -14.12
C TRP A 438 20.52 -26.07 -14.43
N ASN A 439 21.37 -26.12 -13.40
CA ASN A 439 22.82 -26.33 -13.55
C ASN A 439 23.14 -27.68 -14.23
N ASN A 440 22.38 -28.73 -13.93
CA ASN A 440 22.54 -30.04 -14.57
C ASN A 440 22.25 -30.01 -16.09
N PHE A 441 21.45 -29.05 -16.56
CA PHE A 441 21.21 -28.79 -17.97
C PHE A 441 22.22 -27.80 -18.58
N GLY A 442 23.17 -27.29 -17.79
CA GLY A 442 24.20 -26.35 -18.23
C GLY A 442 23.74 -24.90 -18.29
N PHE A 443 22.63 -24.56 -17.62
CA PHE A 443 22.06 -23.21 -17.63
C PHE A 443 22.00 -22.60 -16.23
N ASN A 444 22.19 -21.29 -16.15
CA ASN A 444 21.89 -20.53 -14.95
C ASN A 444 20.39 -20.28 -14.86
N ILE A 445 19.81 -20.49 -13.68
CA ILE A 445 18.40 -20.18 -13.45
C ILE A 445 18.13 -18.67 -13.58
N PRO A 446 17.06 -18.23 -14.27
CA PRO A 446 16.59 -16.84 -14.30
C PRO A 446 16.20 -16.32 -12.91
N LYS A 447 16.05 -14.99 -12.78
CA LYS A 447 15.58 -14.37 -11.53
C LYS A 447 14.12 -14.73 -11.24
N ILE A 448 13.79 -14.87 -9.96
CA ILE A 448 12.43 -15.13 -9.46
C ILE A 448 12.00 -13.90 -8.68
N LYS A 449 10.99 -13.19 -9.18
CA LYS A 449 10.34 -12.09 -8.45
C LYS A 449 8.97 -12.55 -7.98
N ILE A 450 8.62 -12.33 -6.72
CA ILE A 450 7.30 -12.64 -6.17
C ILE A 450 6.73 -11.34 -5.62
N TRP A 451 5.65 -10.84 -6.21
CA TRP A 451 4.94 -9.67 -5.73
C TRP A 451 3.62 -10.08 -5.06
N ILE A 452 3.60 -9.99 -3.73
CA ILE A 452 2.45 -10.24 -2.86
C ILE A 452 1.69 -8.93 -2.66
N ILE A 453 0.59 -8.76 -3.39
CA ILE A 453 -0.18 -7.52 -3.34
C ILE A 453 -1.16 -7.55 -2.16
N LYS A 454 -0.80 -6.83 -1.09
CA LYS A 454 -1.63 -6.66 0.11
C LYS A 454 -2.34 -5.30 0.09
N GLU A 455 -3.68 -5.31 0.12
CA GLU A 455 -4.51 -4.09 0.01
C GLU A 455 -4.35 -3.08 1.18
N ASN A 456 -3.88 -3.55 2.33
CA ASN A 456 -3.69 -2.73 3.53
C ASN A 456 -2.36 -1.95 3.53
N TYR A 457 -1.48 -2.23 2.57
CA TYR A 457 -0.16 -1.62 2.44
C TYR A 457 -0.22 -0.48 1.44
N ARG A 458 -0.74 0.67 1.84
CA ARG A 458 -0.64 1.90 1.05
C ARG A 458 0.69 2.57 1.39
N ASN A 459 1.65 2.52 0.47
CA ASN A 459 3.00 3.11 0.54
C ASN A 459 4.05 2.38 1.40
N ASN A 460 3.66 1.43 2.25
CA ASN A 460 4.61 0.52 2.90
C ASN A 460 4.84 -0.69 2.00
N ILE A 461 6.10 -1.09 1.86
CA ILE A 461 6.50 -2.31 1.15
C ILE A 461 7.51 -3.07 2.01
N SER A 462 7.43 -4.39 2.01
CA SER A 462 8.48 -5.26 2.53
C SER A 462 9.19 -5.92 1.35
N VAL A 463 10.51 -6.00 1.42
CA VAL A 463 11.33 -6.64 0.39
C VAL A 463 12.24 -7.64 1.07
N LEU A 464 12.25 -8.87 0.58
CA LEU A 464 13.24 -9.88 0.89
C LEU A 464 13.98 -10.24 -0.38
N GLU A 465 15.31 -10.19 -0.34
CA GLU A 465 16.15 -10.53 -1.48
C GLU A 465 17.21 -11.53 -1.04
N GLU A 466 17.21 -12.69 -1.68
CA GLU A 466 18.18 -13.76 -1.42
C GLU A 466 18.69 -14.33 -2.75
N GLY A 467 19.91 -13.95 -3.13
CA GLY A 467 20.55 -14.41 -4.36
C GLY A 467 19.81 -13.98 -5.64
N LYS A 468 18.97 -14.87 -6.20
CA LYS A 468 18.14 -14.56 -7.40
C LYS A 468 16.64 -14.51 -7.09
N ILE A 469 16.28 -14.58 -5.81
CA ILE A 469 14.90 -14.51 -5.35
C ILE A 469 14.66 -13.10 -4.81
N PHE A 470 13.57 -12.49 -5.22
CA PHE A 470 13.13 -11.18 -4.77
C PHE A 470 11.64 -11.25 -4.43
N ILE A 471 11.30 -11.14 -3.16
CA ILE A 471 9.93 -11.14 -2.66
C ILE A 471 9.58 -9.72 -2.24
N LEU A 472 8.51 -9.17 -2.81
CA LEU A 472 7.97 -7.87 -2.48
C LEU A 472 6.56 -8.04 -1.96
N GLU A 473 6.27 -7.57 -0.75
CA GLU A 473 4.90 -7.41 -0.29
C GLU A 473 4.50 -5.95 -0.28
N GLY A 474 3.29 -5.66 -0.76
CA GLY A 474 2.72 -4.32 -0.69
C GLY A 474 2.01 -3.92 -1.97
N SER A 475 1.50 -2.70 -1.99
CA SER A 475 0.75 -2.16 -3.12
C SER A 475 1.09 -0.70 -3.36
N GLY A 476 0.76 -0.19 -4.54
CA GLY A 476 0.96 1.23 -4.86
C GLY A 476 2.18 1.51 -5.73
N GLU A 477 2.48 2.80 -5.88
CA GLU A 477 3.54 3.27 -6.77
C GLU A 477 4.93 2.79 -6.35
N LYS A 478 5.21 2.87 -5.04
CA LYS A 478 6.49 2.44 -4.48
C LYS A 478 6.74 0.95 -4.78
N ALA A 479 5.74 0.10 -4.56
CA ALA A 479 5.81 -1.34 -4.87
C ALA A 479 6.06 -1.58 -6.37
N PHE A 480 5.31 -0.88 -7.23
CA PHE A 480 5.46 -1.04 -8.68
C PHE A 480 6.84 -0.59 -9.20
N LYS A 481 7.37 0.52 -8.68
CA LYS A 481 8.74 0.98 -9.04
C LYS A 481 9.78 -0.03 -8.56
N THR A 482 9.62 -0.49 -7.32
CA THR A 482 10.55 -1.45 -6.67
C THR A 482 10.62 -2.78 -7.42
N ILE A 483 9.47 -3.36 -7.82
CA ILE A 483 9.46 -4.65 -8.54
C ILE A 483 10.09 -4.56 -9.94
N ILE A 484 10.05 -3.40 -10.59
CA ILE A 484 10.63 -3.20 -11.92
C ILE A 484 12.11 -2.93 -11.85
N GLN A 485 12.52 -1.96 -11.04
CA GLN A 485 13.89 -1.45 -11.09
C GLN A 485 14.90 -2.44 -10.52
N GLU A 486 14.46 -3.40 -9.70
CA GLU A 486 15.39 -4.06 -8.77
C GLU A 486 16.19 -2.98 -8.08
N SER A 487 15.50 -1.94 -7.59
CA SER A 487 16.19 -1.04 -6.69
C SER A 487 16.80 -1.93 -5.63
N ASN A 488 18.09 -1.71 -5.33
CA ASN A 488 18.79 -2.17 -4.13
C ASN A 488 18.03 -1.66 -2.89
N THR A 489 16.81 -2.15 -2.74
CA THR A 489 15.81 -1.94 -1.70
C THR A 489 15.34 -3.30 -1.19
N GLY A 490 15.83 -4.43 -1.74
CA GLY A 490 16.32 -5.45 -0.82
C GLY A 490 17.29 -4.71 0.07
N PHE A 491 17.17 -4.87 1.38
CA PHE A 491 18.07 -4.24 2.33
C PHE A 491 19.51 -4.32 1.76
N ARG A 492 19.98 -3.21 1.15
CA ARG A 492 21.26 -2.70 1.61
C ARG A 492 21.02 -2.64 3.09
N ASP A 493 21.82 -3.33 3.90
CA ASP A 493 21.87 -3.01 5.31
C ASP A 493 21.99 -1.50 5.34
N PHE A 494 20.87 -0.81 5.57
CA PHE A 494 20.91 0.60 5.76
C PHE A 494 21.73 0.65 7.03
N THR A 495 22.93 1.20 6.90
CA THR A 495 23.73 1.39 8.08
C THR A 495 22.86 2.14 9.06
N TYR A 496 23.06 1.88 10.35
CA TYR A 496 22.35 2.60 11.41
C TYR A 496 22.31 4.12 11.12
N GLU A 497 23.39 4.67 10.55
CA GLU A 497 23.48 6.06 10.10
C GLU A 497 22.59 6.42 8.89
N GLU A 498 22.44 5.57 7.87
CA GLU A 498 21.55 5.88 6.74
C GLU A 498 20.06 5.90 7.15
N ILE A 499 19.62 4.97 8.01
CA ILE A 499 18.23 5.00 8.53
C ILE A 499 18.02 6.24 9.40
N LYS A 500 19.03 6.59 10.20
CA LYS A 500 19.02 7.78 11.04
C LYS A 500 18.96 9.06 10.21
N GLU A 501 19.72 9.16 9.12
CA GLU A 501 19.66 10.29 8.19
C GLU A 501 18.28 10.42 7.53
N GLU A 502 17.67 9.31 7.10
CA GLU A 502 16.31 9.34 6.53
C GLU A 502 15.28 9.77 7.57
N MET A 503 15.35 9.22 8.79
CA MET A 503 14.50 9.61 9.90
C MET A 503 14.65 11.11 10.20
N ILE A 504 15.88 11.60 10.36
CA ILE A 504 16.15 13.02 10.64
C ILE A 504 15.60 13.89 9.51
N LYS A 505 15.79 13.50 8.25
CA LYS A 505 15.28 14.23 7.09
C LYS A 505 13.75 14.33 7.09
N ILE A 506 13.05 13.24 7.43
CA ILE A 506 11.59 13.24 7.52
C ILE A 506 11.15 14.12 8.68
N LEU A 507 11.67 13.86 9.89
CA LEU A 507 11.23 14.52 11.12
C LEU A 507 11.63 16.01 11.18
N SER A 508 12.70 16.41 10.48
CA SER A 508 13.15 17.81 10.37
C SER A 508 12.51 18.56 9.19
N SER A 509 11.59 17.93 8.45
CA SER A 509 10.87 18.63 7.38
C SER A 509 9.92 19.69 7.93
N ASP A 510 9.64 20.74 7.14
CA ASP A 510 8.67 21.80 7.47
C ASP A 510 7.31 21.25 7.92
N ARG A 511 6.96 20.05 7.46
CA ARG A 511 5.72 19.37 7.81
C ARG A 511 5.63 19.09 9.31
N TYR A 512 6.69 18.54 9.90
CA TYR A 512 6.73 18.12 11.31
C TYR A 512 7.41 19.14 12.23
N ASN A 513 7.77 20.31 11.71
CA ASN A 513 8.17 21.41 12.57
C ASN A 513 7.00 21.83 13.49
N MET A 514 7.30 21.95 14.79
CA MET A 514 6.35 22.26 15.87
C MET A 514 6.56 23.67 16.45
N GLU A 515 7.44 24.48 15.85
CA GLU A 515 7.55 25.92 16.11
C GLU A 515 6.35 26.74 15.63
#